data_AF-A0AAU6KXW0-F1
#
_entry.id   AF-A0AAU6KXW0-F1
#
_cell.length_a   1.000
_cell.length_b   1.000
_cell.length_c   1.000
_cell.angle_alpha   90.00
_cell.angle_beta   90.00
_cell.angle_gamma   90.00
#
_symmetry.space_group_name_H-M   'P 1'
#
loop_
_entity.id
_entity.type
_entity.pdbx_description
1 polymer ?
#
loop_
_entity_poly.entity_id
_entity_poly.type
_entity_poly.pdbx_seq_one_letter_code
_entity_poly.pdbx_strand_id
1 'polypeptide(L)'
;MSKTALVSLHGNRYQVDPLLVGQRVELVFGPFDLSFLRVSANGQDAGTALPFQVSRHSHPKARPETPAEEPRPTTGIDYLGLIDTAHKAELADKVNYAALGEPMPPTVDLTDLTGE
;
A
#
# COMPACT_ATOMS: atom_id res chain seq x y z
N MET A 1 34.78 -29.29 2.40
CA MET A 1 33.46 -29.67 2.93
C MET A 1 32.85 -28.45 3.60
N SER A 2 32.08 -27.64 2.89
CA SER A 2 31.48 -26.41 3.42
C SER A 2 30.19 -26.73 4.16
N LYS A 3 30.19 -26.52 5.47
CA LYS A 3 29.08 -26.70 6.43
C LYS A 3 28.02 -25.59 6.28
N THR A 4 27.74 -25.20 5.03
CA THR A 4 26.85 -24.08 4.74
C THR A 4 25.65 -24.67 4.03
N ALA A 5 24.53 -24.71 4.75
CA ALA A 5 23.24 -25.17 4.27
C ALA A 5 22.69 -24.17 3.23
N LEU A 6 23.38 -24.07 2.10
CA LEU A 6 23.08 -23.15 1.02
C LEU A 6 22.58 -23.95 -0.18
N VAL A 7 21.43 -23.55 -0.70
CA VAL A 7 20.90 -24.06 -1.96
C VAL A 7 20.90 -22.94 -2.98
N SER A 8 21.20 -23.28 -4.24
CA SER A 8 21.20 -22.32 -5.33
C SER A 8 19.97 -22.55 -6.20
N LEU A 9 19.16 -21.50 -6.42
CA LEU A 9 18.03 -21.51 -7.33
C LEU A 9 18.09 -20.24 -8.19
N HIS A 10 18.07 -20.41 -9.51
CA HIS A 10 18.07 -19.31 -10.49
C HIS A 10 19.18 -18.25 -10.26
N GLY A 11 20.37 -18.68 -9.81
CA GLY A 11 21.49 -17.79 -9.50
C GLY A 11 21.42 -17.10 -8.13
N ASN A 12 20.34 -17.29 -7.38
CA ASN A 12 20.21 -16.85 -5.99
C ASN A 12 20.64 -17.96 -5.03
N ARG A 13 21.19 -17.56 -3.88
CA ARG A 13 21.57 -18.49 -2.81
C ARG A 13 20.63 -18.32 -1.63
N TYR A 14 20.02 -19.42 -1.18
CA TYR A 14 19.12 -19.46 -0.04
C TYR A 14 19.72 -20.32 1.05
N GLN A 15 19.57 -19.88 2.29
CA GLN A 15 19.94 -20.63 3.47
C GLN A 15 18.77 -21.52 3.88
N VAL A 16 19.02 -22.83 3.95
CA VAL A 16 18.11 -23.84 4.48
C VAL A 16 18.55 -24.27 5.87
N ASP A 17 17.73 -25.08 6.53
CA ASP A 17 18.07 -25.65 7.83
C ASP A 17 19.37 -26.49 7.72
N PRO A 18 20.38 -26.27 8.59
CA PRO A 18 21.58 -27.08 8.68
C PRO A 18 21.35 -28.59 8.83
N LEU A 19 20.21 -29.02 9.37
CA LEU A 19 19.83 -30.43 9.51
C LEU A 19 19.54 -31.11 8.16
N LEU A 20 19.27 -30.32 7.11
CA LEU A 20 18.98 -30.81 5.76
C LEU A 20 20.23 -30.89 4.87
N VAL A 21 21.42 -30.59 5.42
CA VAL A 21 22.69 -30.65 4.69
C VAL A 21 22.98 -32.10 4.25
N GLY A 22 23.18 -32.29 2.94
CA GLY A 22 23.45 -33.61 2.36
C GLY A 22 22.20 -34.42 2.00
N GLN A 23 21.01 -33.88 2.23
CA GLN A 23 19.74 -34.49 1.80
C GLN A 23 19.23 -33.85 0.51
N ARG A 24 18.48 -34.63 -0.28
CA ARG A 24 17.80 -34.11 -1.47
C ARG A 24 16.51 -33.44 -1.02
N VAL A 25 16.43 -32.13 -1.23
CA VAL A 25 15.27 -31.31 -0.87
C VAL A 25 14.60 -30.75 -2.13
N GLU A 26 13.30 -30.59 -2.06
CA GLU A 26 12.47 -29.93 -3.07
C GLU A 26 12.22 -28.49 -2.64
N LEU A 27 12.32 -27.57 -3.61
CA LEU A 27 12.14 -26.14 -3.40
C LEU A 27 10.90 -25.69 -4.15
N VAL A 28 9.86 -25.32 -3.41
CA VAL A 28 8.63 -24.76 -3.96
C VAL A 28 8.71 -23.26 -3.89
N PHE A 29 8.51 -22.60 -5.03
CA PHE A 29 8.58 -21.15 -5.16
C PHE A 29 7.49 -20.63 -6.09
N GLY A 30 7.09 -19.38 -5.90
CA GLY A 30 6.20 -18.68 -6.83
C GLY A 30 7.00 -18.10 -8.00
N PRO A 31 6.47 -18.12 -9.24
CA PRO A 31 7.21 -17.64 -10.41
C PRO A 31 7.55 -16.13 -10.36
N PHE A 32 6.77 -15.33 -9.61
CA PHE A 32 6.94 -13.88 -9.51
C PHE A 32 7.54 -13.42 -8.18
N ASP A 33 7.61 -14.30 -7.18
CA ASP A 33 8.13 -13.97 -5.86
C ASP A 33 9.13 -15.04 -5.39
N LEU A 34 10.39 -14.62 -5.34
CA LEU A 34 11.54 -15.42 -4.91
C LEU A 34 12.03 -15.01 -3.51
N SER A 35 11.24 -14.24 -2.76
CA SER A 35 11.65 -13.70 -1.45
C SER A 35 11.69 -14.78 -0.36
N PHE A 36 10.88 -15.83 -0.50
CA PHE A 36 10.80 -16.96 0.44
C PHE A 36 10.53 -18.25 -0.33
N LEU A 37 11.30 -19.29 -0.04
CA LEU A 37 11.16 -20.60 -0.68
C LEU A 37 10.72 -21.61 0.35
N ARG A 38 9.74 -22.44 0.01
CA ARG A 38 9.31 -23.52 0.88
C ARG A 38 10.14 -24.76 0.58
N VAL A 39 10.73 -25.34 1.61
CA VAL A 39 11.61 -26.51 1.51
C VAL A 39 10.82 -27.73 1.94
N SER A 40 10.76 -28.74 1.06
CA SER A 40 10.19 -30.05 1.37
C SER A 40 11.28 -31.11 1.32
N ALA A 41 11.36 -31.96 2.32
CA ALA A 41 12.25 -33.11 2.38
C ALA A 41 11.42 -34.39 2.42
N ASN A 42 11.61 -35.29 1.45
CA ASN A 42 10.86 -36.55 1.35
C ASN A 42 9.32 -36.38 1.36
N GLY A 43 8.82 -35.29 0.76
CA GLY A 43 7.39 -34.97 0.74
C GLY A 43 6.84 -34.42 2.07
N GLN A 44 7.71 -34.03 3.01
CA GLN A 44 7.34 -33.37 4.26
C GLN A 44 7.89 -31.95 4.30
N ASP A 45 7.08 -31.02 4.79
CA ASP A 45 7.47 -29.62 4.94
C ASP A 45 8.64 -29.52 5.94
N ALA A 46 9.79 -29.10 5.44
CA ALA A 46 11.06 -29.05 6.18
C ALA A 46 11.46 -27.62 6.57
N GLY A 47 10.60 -26.63 6.28
CA GLY A 47 10.77 -25.24 6.68
C GLY A 47 10.82 -24.26 5.51
N THR A 48 11.15 -23.01 5.81
CA THR A 48 11.27 -21.93 4.82
C THR A 48 12.73 -21.53 4.67
N ALA A 49 13.23 -21.50 3.44
CA ALA A 49 14.56 -21.03 3.14
C ALA A 49 14.59 -19.50 3.07
N LEU A 50 15.54 -18.91 3.78
CA LEU A 50 15.75 -17.46 3.77
C LEU A 50 16.77 -17.07 2.70
N PRO A 51 16.55 -15.96 1.98
CA PRO A 51 17.51 -15.49 1.00
C PRO A 51 18.83 -15.05 1.67
N PHE A 52 19.93 -15.70 1.31
CA PHE A 52 21.27 -15.37 1.79
C PHE A 52 22.00 -14.42 0.84
N GLN A 53 21.82 -14.63 -0.47
CA GLN A 53 22.27 -13.71 -1.51
C GLN A 53 21.26 -13.71 -2.66
N VAL A 54 20.42 -12.67 -2.70
CA VAL A 54 19.55 -12.39 -3.85
C VAL A 54 20.33 -11.49 -4.80
N SER A 55 20.85 -12.06 -5.88
CA SER A 55 21.39 -11.21 -6.95
C SER A 55 20.20 -10.63 -7.68
N ARG A 56 20.06 -9.30 -7.70
CA ARG A 56 19.10 -8.65 -8.60
C ARG A 56 19.42 -9.12 -10.02
N HIS A 57 18.46 -9.76 -10.68
CA HIS A 57 18.57 -10.13 -12.08
C HIS A 57 18.40 -8.86 -12.93
N SER A 58 19.39 -7.96 -12.91
CA SER A 58 19.51 -6.95 -13.96
C SER A 58 20.32 -7.57 -15.08
N HIS A 59 19.67 -7.84 -16.21
CA HIS A 59 20.40 -8.19 -17.43
C HIS A 59 21.48 -7.12 -17.68
N PRO A 60 22.67 -7.47 -18.19
CA PRO A 60 23.67 -6.47 -18.58
C PRO A 60 23.20 -5.55 -19.72
N LYS A 61 22.11 -5.92 -20.42
CA LYS A 61 21.35 -5.06 -21.36
C LYS A 61 20.14 -4.37 -20.73
N ALA A 62 19.82 -4.64 -19.47
CA ALA A 62 18.93 -3.78 -18.72
C ALA A 62 19.70 -2.48 -18.50
N ARG A 63 19.41 -1.49 -19.35
CA ARG A 63 19.78 -0.11 -19.06
C ARG A 63 19.32 0.15 -17.62
N PRO A 64 20.19 0.65 -16.72
CA PRO A 64 19.70 1.13 -15.43
C PRO A 64 18.55 2.07 -15.73
N GLU A 65 17.37 1.72 -15.24
CA GLU A 65 16.19 2.56 -15.43
C GLU A 65 16.61 3.95 -14.95
N THR A 66 16.54 4.90 -15.89
CA THR A 66 16.78 6.32 -15.67
C THR A 66 16.23 6.68 -14.29
N PRO A 67 17.00 7.41 -13.45
CA PRO A 67 16.55 7.85 -12.13
C PRO A 67 15.09 8.31 -12.23
N ALA A 68 14.23 7.78 -11.37
CA ALA A 68 12.80 8.04 -11.40
C ALA A 68 12.58 9.53 -11.65
N GLU A 69 12.03 9.86 -12.82
CA GLU A 69 11.70 11.22 -13.18
C GLU A 69 10.81 11.77 -12.06
N GLU A 70 11.13 12.97 -11.60
CA GLU A 70 10.36 13.65 -10.56
C GLU A 70 8.87 13.53 -10.93
N PRO A 71 8.00 13.13 -9.98
CA PRO A 71 6.60 12.90 -10.29
C PRO A 71 6.07 14.18 -10.94
N ARG A 72 5.70 14.07 -12.23
CA ARG A 72 5.14 15.20 -12.99
C ARG A 72 4.03 15.81 -12.14
N PRO A 73 3.99 17.15 -11.99
CA PRO A 73 2.93 17.77 -11.22
C PRO A 73 1.60 17.28 -11.79
N THR A 74 0.75 16.72 -10.93
CA THR A 74 -0.57 16.25 -11.31
C THR A 74 -1.30 17.38 -12.01
N THR A 75 -1.43 17.29 -13.33
CA THR A 75 -2.21 18.25 -14.15
C THR A 75 -3.71 17.96 -14.00
N GLY A 76 -4.15 17.68 -12.77
CA GLY A 76 -5.53 17.42 -12.42
C GLY A 76 -6.26 18.75 -12.35
N ILE A 77 -7.26 18.93 -13.21
CA ILE A 77 -8.15 20.08 -13.13
C ILE A 77 -8.97 19.92 -11.85
N ASP A 78 -8.90 20.91 -10.96
CA ASP A 78 -9.72 20.96 -9.74
C ASP A 78 -11.14 21.39 -10.08
N TYR A 79 -11.93 20.42 -10.55
CA TYR A 79 -13.33 20.63 -10.90
C TYR A 79 -14.17 21.08 -9.70
N LEU A 80 -13.82 20.68 -8.48
CA LEU A 80 -14.56 21.07 -7.28
C LEU A 80 -14.35 22.55 -6.97
N GLY A 81 -13.10 23.03 -7.07
CA GLY A 81 -12.80 24.46 -6.97
C GLY A 81 -13.50 25.29 -8.05
N LEU A 82 -13.59 24.80 -9.29
CA LEU A 82 -14.32 25.47 -10.36
C LEU A 82 -15.83 25.55 -10.11
N ILE A 83 -16.43 24.49 -9.58
CA ILE A 83 -17.86 24.49 -9.23
C ILE A 83 -18.13 25.40 -8.03
N ASP A 84 -17.29 25.37 -6.99
CA ASP A 84 -17.42 26.22 -5.80
C ASP A 84 -17.31 27.71 -6.14
N THR A 85 -16.35 28.08 -6.99
CA THR A 85 -16.18 29.47 -7.44
C THR A 85 -17.37 29.98 -8.25
N ALA A 86 -17.88 29.17 -9.18
CA ALA A 86 -19.09 29.50 -9.94
C ALA A 86 -20.32 29.65 -9.03
N HIS A 87 -20.50 28.74 -8.08
CA HIS A 87 -21.61 28.78 -7.13
C HIS A 87 -21.57 30.02 -6.22
N LYS A 88 -20.37 30.38 -5.73
CA LYS A 88 -20.18 31.59 -4.93
C LYS A 88 -20.49 32.87 -5.70
N ALA A 89 -20.08 32.95 -6.98
CA ALA A 89 -20.42 34.09 -7.83
C ALA A 89 -21.94 34.22 -8.02
N GLU A 90 -22.65 33.11 -8.26
CA GLU A 90 -24.10 33.12 -8.38
C GLU A 90 -24.81 33.56 -7.08
N LEU A 91 -24.31 33.13 -5.92
CA LEU A 91 -24.88 33.52 -4.64
C LEU A 91 -24.62 35.00 -4.32
N ALA A 92 -23.47 35.54 -4.73
CA ALA A 92 -23.12 36.95 -4.53
C ALA A 92 -24.08 37.92 -5.26
N ASP A 93 -24.62 37.50 -6.41
CA ASP A 93 -25.59 38.29 -7.18
C ASP A 93 -27.03 38.17 -6.63
N LYS A 94 -27.31 37.25 -5.70
CA LYS A 94 -28.66 37.00 -5.17
C LYS A 94 -28.91 37.68 -3.83
N VAL A 95 -30.16 38.08 -3.60
CA VAL A 95 -30.60 38.62 -2.31
C VAL A 95 -30.56 37.53 -1.24
N ASN A 96 -29.89 37.79 -0.12
CA ASN A 96 -29.81 36.86 0.99
C ASN A 96 -31.14 36.82 1.77
N TYR A 97 -32.03 35.91 1.39
CA TYR A 97 -33.33 35.73 2.05
C TYR A 97 -33.23 35.20 3.49
N ALA A 98 -32.14 34.52 3.86
CA ALA A 98 -31.94 34.07 5.24
C ALA A 98 -31.74 35.25 6.20
N ALA A 99 -31.24 36.38 5.71
CA ALA A 99 -31.11 37.63 6.47
C ALA A 99 -32.42 38.44 6.54
N LEU A 100 -33.44 38.06 5.75
CA LEU A 100 -34.76 38.73 5.72
C LEU A 100 -35.80 38.05 6.61
N GLY A 101 -35.50 36.87 7.16
CA GLY A 101 -36.36 36.23 8.15
C GLY A 101 -36.30 36.97 9.47
N GLU A 102 -37.43 37.41 9.99
CA GLU A 102 -37.53 37.83 11.39
C GLU A 102 -37.07 36.67 12.28
N PRO A 103 -36.23 36.93 13.31
CA PRO A 103 -35.92 35.91 14.30
C PRO A 103 -37.25 35.46 14.92
N MET A 104 -37.62 34.20 14.67
CA MET A 104 -38.81 33.60 15.27
C MET A 104 -38.69 33.79 16.78
N PRO A 105 -39.73 34.33 17.47
CA PRO A 105 -39.66 34.50 18.91
C PRO A 105 -39.34 33.15 19.57
N PRO A 106 -38.50 33.14 20.61
CA PRO A 106 -38.13 31.89 21.26
C PRO A 106 -39.39 31.15 21.69
N THR A 107 -39.49 29.88 21.29
CA THR A 107 -40.50 28.97 21.80
C THR A 107 -40.42 28.99 23.32
N VAL A 108 -41.47 29.48 23.97
CA VAL A 108 -41.61 29.38 25.43
C VAL A 108 -41.75 27.91 25.79
N ASP A 109 -40.68 27.34 26.34
CA ASP A 109 -40.68 25.98 26.85
C ASP A 109 -41.62 25.88 28.07
N LEU A 110 -42.64 25.04 27.93
CA LEU A 110 -43.68 24.76 28.94
C LEU A 110 -43.17 24.06 30.22
N THR A 111 -41.85 23.93 30.38
CA THR A 111 -41.20 23.29 31.52
C THR A 111 -41.03 24.19 32.73
N ASP A 112 -41.34 25.50 32.64
CA ASP A 112 -41.23 26.45 33.76
C ASP A 112 -42.44 26.42 34.72
N LEU A 113 -43.46 25.58 34.47
CA LEU A 113 -44.71 25.55 35.25
C LEU A 113 -44.79 24.45 36.33
N THR A 114 -43.71 23.72 36.60
CA THR A 114 -43.72 22.67 37.64
C THR A 114 -42.54 22.83 38.58
N GLY A 115 -42.61 23.83 39.44
CA GLY A 115 -41.76 23.98 40.60
C GLY A 115 -42.58 24.45 41.80
N GLU A 116 -43.12 23.49 42.55
CA GLU A 116 -43.23 23.45 44.03
C GLU A 116 -43.67 22.04 44.47
#